data_AF-A0A8S0FL87-F1
#
_entry.id   AF-A0A8S0FL87-F1
#
_cell.length_a   1.000
_cell.length_b   1.000
_cell.length_c   1.000
_cell.angle_alpha   90.00
_cell.angle_beta   90.00
_cell.angle_gamma   90.00
#
_symmetry.space_group_name_H-M   'P 1'
#
loop_
_entity.id
_entity.type
_entity.pdbx_description
1 polymer ?
#
loop_
_entity_poly.entity_id
_entity_poly.type
_entity_poly.pdbx_seq_one_letter_code
_entity_poly.pdbx_strand_id
1 'polypeptide(L)'
;MSATLASTGTPSFFIHPAEAFHGDLGMITPYDLLILISASGETDEILKLVPSLKNFGNRIIAITNNGNSTLAKNADAVLELHMANETCPNNLAPTTSTTLTMAIGDALAIAMIHQRKFMPNDFARYHPGGSLGRRLLTRVADVMQHDVPAVQLDASFKTVIQRIHQRMPGNGDGRRRRRWASGHYHRR
;
A
#
# COMPACT_ATOMS: atom_id res chain seq x y z
N MET A 1 1.22 -3.78 7.52
CA MET A 1 0.67 -4.99 6.85
C MET A 1 -0.48 -4.68 5.90
N SER A 2 -1.71 -4.38 6.36
CA SER A 2 -2.85 -4.20 5.44
C SER A 2 -2.63 -3.12 4.37
N ALA A 3 -2.15 -1.94 4.77
CA ALA A 3 -1.83 -0.87 3.83
C ALA A 3 -0.75 -1.28 2.82
N THR A 4 0.29 -2.02 3.27
CA THR A 4 1.35 -2.55 2.41
C THR A 4 0.80 -3.52 1.37
N LEU A 5 -0.05 -4.47 1.77
CA LEU A 5 -0.71 -5.42 0.87
C LEU A 5 -1.57 -4.68 -0.17
N ALA A 6 -2.41 -3.74 0.26
CA ALA A 6 -3.27 -2.96 -0.63
C ALA A 6 -2.46 -2.12 -1.62
N SER A 7 -1.40 -1.47 -1.15
CA SER A 7 -0.46 -0.67 -1.96
C SER A 7 0.29 -1.51 -3.01
N THR A 8 0.43 -2.82 -2.77
CA THR A 8 1.17 -3.76 -3.61
C THR A 8 0.25 -4.72 -4.37
N GLY A 9 -1.01 -4.33 -4.58
CA GLY A 9 -1.94 -5.03 -5.47
C GLY A 9 -2.67 -6.22 -4.86
N THR A 10 -2.59 -6.40 -3.54
CA THR A 10 -3.41 -7.37 -2.79
C THR A 10 -4.47 -6.63 -1.99
N PRO A 11 -5.75 -6.61 -2.42
CA PRO A 11 -6.82 -5.96 -1.68
C PRO A 11 -6.82 -6.40 -0.21
N SER A 12 -6.76 -5.44 0.71
CA SER A 12 -6.65 -5.69 2.14
C SER A 12 -7.14 -4.47 2.91
N PHE A 13 -7.83 -4.71 4.01
CA PHE A 13 -8.22 -3.68 4.96
C PHE A 13 -8.11 -4.22 6.39
N PHE A 14 -8.16 -3.32 7.38
CA PHE A 14 -8.09 -3.67 8.79
C PHE A 14 -9.49 -3.58 9.41
N ILE A 15 -9.82 -4.57 10.24
CA ILE A 15 -11.03 -4.57 11.08
C ILE A 15 -10.57 -4.60 12.54
N HIS A 16 -11.12 -3.72 13.36
CA HIS A 16 -10.85 -3.73 14.79
C HIS A 16 -11.70 -4.83 15.47
N PRO A 17 -11.10 -5.76 16.24
CA PRO A 17 -11.83 -6.90 16.80
C PRO A 17 -13.04 -6.54 17.67
N ALA A 18 -12.95 -5.43 18.42
CA ALA A 18 -14.07 -4.97 19.25
C ALA A 18 -15.26 -4.48 18.39
N GLU A 19 -15.00 -3.79 17.27
CA GLU A 19 -16.05 -3.25 16.40
C GLU A 19 -16.66 -4.35 15.50
N ALA A 20 -15.91 -5.42 15.21
CA ALA A 20 -16.38 -6.58 14.46
C ALA A 20 -17.69 -7.16 15.04
N PHE A 21 -17.78 -7.28 16.37
CA PHE A 21 -19.00 -7.75 17.04
C PHE A 21 -20.19 -6.81 16.94
N HIS A 22 -19.91 -5.54 16.67
CA HIS A 22 -20.91 -4.47 16.65
C HIS A 22 -21.32 -4.07 15.23
N GLY A 23 -20.96 -4.85 14.22
CA GLY A 23 -21.49 -4.73 12.85
C GLY A 23 -20.45 -4.93 11.76
N ASP A 24 -19.16 -4.72 12.05
CA ASP A 24 -18.11 -4.75 11.03
C ASP A 24 -17.86 -6.16 10.46
N LEU A 25 -18.35 -7.22 11.11
CA LEU A 25 -18.40 -8.57 10.50
C LEU A 25 -19.13 -8.58 9.14
N GLY A 26 -20.06 -7.65 8.89
CA GLY A 26 -20.73 -7.51 7.59
C GLY A 26 -19.80 -7.06 6.45
N MET A 27 -18.60 -6.58 6.75
CA MET A 27 -17.58 -6.28 5.73
C MET A 27 -16.87 -7.53 5.20
N ILE A 28 -17.01 -8.67 5.89
CA ILE A 28 -16.31 -9.91 5.59
C ILE A 28 -17.20 -10.79 4.72
N THR A 29 -16.68 -11.20 3.57
CA THR A 29 -17.32 -12.11 2.64
C THR A 29 -16.75 -13.53 2.79
N PRO A 30 -17.45 -14.59 2.38
CA PRO A 30 -16.94 -15.95 2.42
C PRO A 30 -15.66 -16.20 1.58
N TYR A 31 -15.33 -15.29 0.66
CA TYR A 31 -14.13 -15.38 -0.19
C TYR A 31 -12.91 -14.73 0.45
N ASP A 32 -13.09 -14.03 1.57
CA ASP A 32 -11.99 -13.35 2.25
C ASP A 32 -11.16 -14.34 3.08
N LEU A 33 -9.86 -14.07 3.11
CA LEU A 33 -8.91 -14.72 4.00
C LEU A 33 -8.59 -13.76 5.14
N LEU A 34 -8.60 -14.28 6.37
CA LEU A 34 -8.33 -13.48 7.55
C LEU A 34 -6.95 -13.78 8.11
N ILE A 35 -6.22 -12.71 8.45
CA ILE A 35 -5.00 -12.78 9.24
C ILE A 35 -5.35 -12.25 10.63
N LEU A 36 -5.40 -13.14 11.61
CA LEU A 36 -5.66 -12.79 13.00
C LEU A 36 -4.34 -12.70 13.76
N ILE A 37 -4.09 -11.56 14.40
CA ILE A 37 -2.83 -11.27 15.09
C ILE A 37 -3.10 -11.21 16.59
N SER A 38 -2.47 -12.10 17.35
CA SER A 38 -2.49 -12.09 18.81
C SER A 38 -1.20 -12.69 19.34
N ALA A 39 -0.39 -11.89 20.05
CA ALA A 39 0.91 -12.33 20.56
C ALA A 39 0.77 -13.57 21.47
N SER A 40 -0.20 -13.58 22.39
CA SER A 40 -0.49 -14.76 23.23
C SER A 40 -1.24 -15.86 22.50
N GLY A 41 -2.04 -15.49 21.48
CA GLY A 41 -3.02 -16.37 20.85
C GLY A 41 -4.25 -16.63 21.72
N GLU A 42 -4.40 -15.87 22.82
CA GLU A 42 -5.48 -16.02 23.81
C GLU A 42 -6.26 -14.71 24.02
N THR A 43 -6.16 -13.74 23.10
CA THR A 43 -6.90 -12.47 23.20
C THR A 43 -8.40 -12.72 23.01
N ASP A 44 -9.19 -12.46 24.05
CA ASP A 44 -10.63 -12.74 24.09
C ASP A 44 -11.41 -12.16 22.91
N GLU A 45 -11.17 -10.89 22.55
CA GLU A 45 -11.84 -10.22 21.44
C GLU A 45 -11.56 -10.91 20.10
N ILE A 46 -10.37 -11.46 19.92
CA ILE A 46 -10.02 -12.23 18.72
C ILE A 46 -10.69 -13.61 18.77
N LEU A 47 -10.58 -14.31 19.89
CA LEU A 47 -11.08 -15.68 20.03
C LEU A 47 -12.60 -15.76 19.85
N LYS A 48 -13.34 -14.78 20.37
CA LYS A 48 -14.79 -14.72 20.21
C LYS A 48 -15.22 -14.65 18.73
N LEU A 49 -14.37 -14.15 17.83
CA LEU A 49 -14.72 -13.99 16.41
C LEU A 49 -14.58 -15.31 15.64
N VAL A 50 -13.68 -16.17 16.08
CA VAL A 50 -13.30 -17.41 15.40
C VAL A 50 -14.52 -18.30 15.05
N PRO A 51 -15.51 -18.53 15.93
CA PRO A 51 -16.67 -19.34 15.58
C PRO A 51 -17.49 -18.76 14.42
N SER A 52 -17.74 -17.44 14.42
CA SER A 52 -18.50 -16.77 13.35
C SER A 52 -17.75 -16.83 12.02
N LEU A 53 -16.44 -16.56 12.05
CA LEU A 53 -15.58 -16.60 10.87
C LEU A 53 -15.52 -18.01 10.25
N LYS A 54 -15.44 -19.05 11.09
CA LYS A 54 -15.51 -20.44 10.62
C LYS A 54 -16.89 -20.77 10.05
N ASN A 55 -17.96 -20.29 10.66
CA ASN A 55 -19.32 -20.51 10.17
C ASN A 55 -19.57 -19.85 8.80
N PHE A 56 -18.90 -18.72 8.53
CA PHE A 56 -18.91 -18.08 7.22
C PHE A 56 -18.07 -18.83 6.16
N GLY A 57 -17.27 -19.82 6.58
CA GLY A 57 -16.41 -20.60 5.71
C GLY A 57 -15.06 -19.94 5.42
N ASN A 58 -14.70 -18.88 6.14
CA ASN A 58 -13.45 -18.18 5.91
C ASN A 58 -12.23 -19.01 6.33
N ARG A 59 -11.13 -18.82 5.60
CA ARG A 59 -9.81 -19.33 5.99
C ARG A 59 -9.12 -18.36 6.94
N ILE A 60 -8.47 -18.89 7.96
CA ILE A 60 -7.81 -18.13 9.03
C ILE A 60 -6.32 -18.46 9.05
N ILE A 61 -5.48 -17.43 8.96
CA ILE A 61 -4.06 -17.48 9.29
C ILE A 61 -3.86 -16.80 10.65
N ALA A 62 -3.22 -17.49 11.59
CA ALA A 62 -2.85 -16.92 12.88
C ALA A 62 -1.39 -16.43 12.87
N ILE A 63 -1.17 -15.21 13.37
CA ILE A 63 0.17 -14.74 13.75
C ILE A 63 0.21 -14.65 15.28
N THR A 64 1.05 -15.47 15.89
CA THR A 64 1.13 -15.60 17.36
C THR A 64 2.52 -16.03 17.80
N ASN A 65 2.86 -15.82 19.07
CA ASN A 65 4.10 -16.36 19.64
C ASN A 65 3.94 -17.78 20.22
N ASN A 66 2.72 -18.29 20.31
CA ASN A 66 2.46 -19.62 20.86
C ASN A 66 1.70 -20.48 19.84
N GLY A 67 2.42 -21.37 19.15
CA GLY A 67 1.84 -22.32 18.20
C GLY A 67 0.85 -23.32 18.78
N ASN A 68 0.78 -23.43 20.12
CA ASN A 68 -0.18 -24.28 20.83
C ASN A 68 -1.38 -23.51 21.43
N SER A 69 -1.48 -22.21 21.16
CA SER A 69 -2.58 -21.35 21.63
C SER A 69 -3.94 -21.76 21.07
N THR A 70 -5.00 -21.29 21.70
CA THR A 70 -6.39 -21.48 21.23
C THR A 70 -6.58 -20.93 19.82
N LEU A 71 -6.03 -19.74 19.52
CA LEU A 71 -6.07 -19.18 18.18
C LEU A 71 -5.33 -20.06 17.17
N ALA A 72 -4.10 -20.50 17.48
CA ALA A 72 -3.30 -21.33 16.58
C ALA A 72 -4.00 -22.66 16.24
N LYS A 73 -4.56 -23.33 17.24
CA LYS A 73 -5.33 -24.58 17.07
C LYS A 73 -6.58 -24.43 16.21
N ASN A 74 -7.11 -23.22 16.11
CA ASN A 74 -8.30 -22.93 15.32
C ASN A 74 -8.01 -22.32 13.94
N ALA A 75 -6.76 -22.04 13.61
CA ALA A 75 -6.36 -21.50 12.32
C ALA A 75 -6.08 -22.60 11.30
N ASP A 76 -6.20 -22.28 10.01
CA ASP A 76 -5.80 -23.16 8.90
C ASP A 76 -4.27 -23.15 8.69
N ALA A 77 -3.61 -22.06 9.05
CA ALA A 77 -2.15 -21.93 9.05
C ALA A 77 -1.69 -21.03 10.19
N VAL A 78 -0.48 -21.29 10.70
CA VAL A 78 0.13 -20.54 11.80
C VAL A 78 1.48 -19.99 11.36
N LEU A 79 1.67 -18.69 11.55
CA LEU A 79 2.94 -17.99 11.44
C LEU A 79 3.42 -17.68 12.86
N GLU A 80 4.23 -18.57 13.41
CA GLU A 80 4.74 -18.46 14.77
C GLU A 80 5.93 -17.49 14.84
N LEU A 81 5.88 -16.52 15.77
CA LEU A 81 6.89 -15.46 15.90
C LEU A 81 8.21 -15.92 16.54
N HIS A 82 8.28 -17.15 17.07
CA HIS A 82 9.46 -17.78 17.70
C HIS A 82 10.36 -16.81 18.48
N MET A 83 9.78 -16.01 19.38
CA MET A 83 10.53 -15.07 20.21
C MET A 83 10.55 -15.50 21.67
N ALA A 84 11.71 -15.33 22.31
CA ALA A 84 11.89 -15.63 23.72
C ALA A 84 11.28 -14.55 24.62
N ASN A 85 11.65 -13.29 24.42
CA ASN A 85 11.24 -12.17 25.29
C ASN A 85 11.09 -10.85 24.52
N GLU A 86 10.24 -9.98 25.03
CA GLU A 86 10.20 -8.56 24.72
C GLU A 86 11.48 -7.87 25.20
N THR A 87 11.88 -6.82 24.49
CA THR A 87 13.11 -6.08 24.80
C THR A 87 12.91 -5.14 26.01
N CYS A 88 11.67 -4.83 26.37
CA CYS A 88 11.40 -4.00 27.55
C CYS A 88 11.83 -4.70 28.86
N PRO A 89 12.25 -3.96 29.91
CA PRO A 89 12.85 -4.55 31.12
C PRO A 89 12.00 -5.59 31.83
N ASN A 90 10.67 -5.46 31.77
CA ASN A 90 9.74 -6.30 32.51
C ASN A 90 9.12 -7.40 31.65
N ASN A 91 9.48 -7.50 30.37
CA ASN A 91 8.87 -8.43 29.42
C ASN A 91 7.33 -8.28 29.24
N LEU A 92 6.79 -7.06 29.44
CA LEU A 92 5.34 -6.79 29.41
C LEU A 92 4.91 -5.96 28.20
N ALA A 93 5.71 -4.97 27.82
CA ALA A 93 5.38 -4.04 26.75
C ALA A 93 5.71 -4.67 25.38
N PRO A 94 4.75 -4.70 24.44
CA PRO A 94 5.00 -5.20 23.08
C PRO A 94 6.08 -4.37 22.39
N THR A 95 7.21 -5.00 22.05
CA THR A 95 8.38 -4.35 21.42
C THR A 95 8.98 -5.24 20.33
N THR A 96 9.52 -6.39 20.74
CA THR A 96 10.03 -7.43 19.85
C THR A 96 8.87 -8.04 19.06
N SER A 97 7.76 -8.37 19.72
CA SER A 97 6.61 -9.04 19.07
C SER A 97 5.98 -8.20 17.97
N THR A 98 5.79 -6.91 18.20
CA THR A 98 5.22 -5.97 17.23
C THR A 98 6.16 -5.76 16.05
N THR A 99 7.47 -5.68 16.30
CA THR A 99 8.49 -5.56 15.25
C THR A 99 8.54 -6.81 14.36
N LEU A 100 8.54 -8.00 14.96
CA LEU A 100 8.53 -9.26 14.22
C LEU A 100 7.23 -9.44 13.42
N THR A 101 6.09 -9.09 14.00
CA THR A 101 4.80 -9.11 13.30
C THR A 101 4.80 -8.21 12.07
N MET A 102 5.40 -7.02 12.19
CA MET A 102 5.54 -6.09 11.07
C MET A 102 6.49 -6.66 10.00
N ALA A 103 7.62 -7.25 10.38
CA ALA A 103 8.54 -7.90 9.46
C ALA A 103 7.90 -9.08 8.71
N ILE A 104 7.10 -9.91 9.38
CA ILE A 104 6.29 -10.96 8.73
C ILE A 104 5.31 -10.33 7.74
N GLY A 105 4.64 -9.25 8.12
CA GLY A 105 3.70 -8.54 7.24
C GLY A 105 4.36 -8.03 5.96
N ASP A 106 5.57 -7.49 6.05
CA ASP A 106 6.33 -7.04 4.88
C ASP A 106 6.84 -8.23 4.04
N ALA A 107 7.30 -9.31 4.68
CA ALA A 107 7.68 -10.53 3.98
C ALA A 107 6.52 -11.15 3.19
N LEU A 108 5.31 -11.19 3.78
CA LEU A 108 4.09 -11.61 3.09
C LEU A 108 3.76 -10.71 1.91
N ALA A 109 3.86 -9.38 2.08
CA ALA A 109 3.61 -8.46 0.98
C ALA A 109 4.61 -8.66 -0.16
N ILE A 110 5.90 -8.86 0.14
CA ILE A 110 6.93 -9.16 -0.87
C ILE A 110 6.66 -10.49 -1.58
N ALA A 111 6.29 -11.54 -0.84
CA ALA A 111 5.91 -12.82 -1.44
C ALA A 111 4.72 -12.65 -2.40
N MET A 112 3.73 -11.85 -2.03
CA MET A 112 2.57 -11.54 -2.87
C MET A 112 2.93 -10.69 -4.10
N ILE A 113 3.86 -9.73 -3.99
CA ILE A 113 4.40 -8.97 -5.13
C ILE A 113 4.97 -9.93 -6.18
N HIS A 114 5.79 -10.89 -5.74
CA HIS A 114 6.38 -11.88 -6.63
C HIS A 114 5.33 -12.80 -7.25
N GLN A 115 4.42 -13.34 -6.43
CA GLN A 115 3.38 -14.26 -6.90
C GLN A 115 2.41 -13.62 -7.89
N ARG A 116 2.04 -12.35 -7.66
CA ARG A 116 1.17 -11.57 -8.55
C ARG A 116 1.89 -10.98 -9.75
N LYS A 117 3.22 -11.09 -9.81
CA LYS A 117 4.07 -10.39 -10.81
C LYS A 117 3.76 -8.89 -10.85
N PHE A 118 3.63 -8.28 -9.67
CA PHE A 118 3.23 -6.88 -9.53
C PHE A 118 4.31 -5.94 -10.08
N MET A 119 3.94 -5.08 -11.04
CA MET A 119 4.89 -4.24 -11.77
C MET A 119 4.87 -2.79 -11.29
N PRO A 120 5.93 -1.99 -11.57
CA PRO A 120 5.94 -0.56 -11.24
C PRO A 120 4.73 0.23 -11.79
N ASN A 121 4.24 -0.12 -12.98
CA ASN A 121 3.05 0.53 -13.55
C ASN A 121 1.77 0.22 -12.75
N ASP A 122 1.66 -0.95 -12.13
CA ASP A 122 0.55 -1.27 -11.23
C ASP A 122 0.62 -0.41 -9.97
N PHE A 123 1.82 -0.25 -9.40
CA PHE A 123 2.04 0.68 -8.28
C PHE A 123 1.57 2.10 -8.61
N ALA A 124 1.90 2.58 -9.80
CA ALA A 124 1.53 3.91 -10.24
C ALA A 124 0.01 4.12 -10.35
N ARG A 125 -0.72 3.08 -10.79
CA ARG A 125 -2.19 3.09 -10.85
C ARG A 125 -2.83 3.20 -9.47
N TYR A 126 -2.24 2.58 -8.45
CA TYR A 126 -2.73 2.66 -7.07
C TYR A 126 -2.28 3.93 -6.33
N HIS A 127 -1.30 4.67 -6.86
CA HIS A 127 -0.75 5.89 -6.24
C HIS A 127 -0.65 7.09 -7.21
N PRO A 128 -1.74 7.47 -7.92
CA PRO A 128 -1.67 8.47 -8.99
C PRO A 128 -1.30 9.88 -8.50
N GLY A 129 -1.57 10.19 -7.23
CA GLY A 129 -1.28 11.51 -6.63
C GLY A 129 0.17 11.71 -6.17
N GLY A 130 0.91 10.62 -5.96
CA GLY A 130 2.27 10.66 -5.41
C GLY A 130 3.33 11.05 -6.46
N SER A 131 4.49 11.53 -6.01
CA SER A 131 5.62 11.87 -6.89
C SER A 131 6.08 10.68 -7.73
N LEU A 132 6.10 9.49 -7.14
CA LEU A 132 6.50 8.25 -7.82
C LEU A 132 5.46 7.79 -8.85
N GLY A 133 4.17 7.78 -8.50
CA GLY A 133 3.11 7.43 -9.44
C GLY A 133 3.04 8.41 -10.61
N ARG A 134 3.20 9.72 -10.34
CA ARG A 134 3.32 10.74 -11.39
C ARG A 134 4.51 10.47 -12.31
N ARG A 135 5.68 10.16 -11.75
CA ARG A 135 6.87 9.82 -12.55
C ARG A 135 6.65 8.60 -13.44
N LEU A 136 6.00 7.57 -12.92
CA LEU A 136 5.76 6.32 -13.64
C LEU A 136 4.66 6.42 -14.71
N LEU A 137 3.66 7.31 -14.50
CA LEU A 137 2.57 7.51 -15.47
C LEU A 137 2.88 8.57 -16.54
N THR A 138 3.87 9.44 -16.31
CA THR A 138 4.24 10.49 -17.27
C THR A 138 4.86 9.87 -18.52
N ARG A 139 4.24 10.07 -19.67
CA ARG A 139 4.74 9.66 -20.98
C ARG A 139 5.59 10.77 -21.60
N VAL A 140 6.46 10.41 -22.55
CA VAL A 140 7.24 11.38 -23.33
C VAL A 140 6.32 12.42 -24.00
N ALA A 141 5.17 12.00 -24.52
CA ALA A 141 4.18 12.89 -25.12
C ALA A 141 3.63 13.95 -24.14
N ASP A 142 3.53 13.62 -22.85
CA ASP A 142 3.00 14.54 -21.82
C ASP A 142 3.98 15.68 -21.51
N VAL A 143 5.27 15.49 -21.81
CA VAL A 143 6.34 16.48 -21.57
C VAL A 143 6.95 17.02 -22.87
N MET A 144 6.58 16.46 -24.03
CA MET A 144 7.04 16.93 -25.33
C MET A 144 6.48 18.32 -25.63
N GLN A 145 7.36 19.22 -26.04
CA GLN A 145 7.00 20.55 -26.50
C GLN A 145 6.81 20.52 -28.02
N HIS A 146 5.63 20.91 -28.50
CA HIS A 146 5.32 20.92 -29.94
C HIS A 146 5.69 22.26 -30.61
N ASP A 147 5.75 23.35 -29.83
CA ASP A 147 6.23 24.66 -30.27
C ASP A 147 7.72 24.79 -29.98
N VAL A 148 8.52 24.19 -30.86
CA VAL A 148 10.00 24.16 -30.77
C VAL A 148 10.61 25.50 -31.21
N PRO A 149 11.67 25.98 -30.53
CA PRO A 149 12.35 27.20 -30.94
C PRO A 149 12.99 27.03 -32.32
N ALA A 150 12.37 27.66 -33.33
CA ALA A 150 12.92 27.78 -34.67
C ALA A 150 13.41 29.20 -34.95
N VAL A 151 14.43 29.31 -35.81
CA VAL A 151 14.99 30.56 -36.34
C VAL A 151 15.23 30.41 -37.85
N GLN A 152 15.37 31.52 -38.55
CA GLN A 152 15.79 31.54 -39.95
C GLN A 152 17.28 31.14 -40.08
N LEU A 153 17.69 30.65 -41.26
CA LEU A 153 19.06 30.17 -41.51
C LEU A 153 20.12 31.27 -41.38
N ASP A 154 19.74 32.53 -41.57
CA ASP A 154 20.58 33.72 -41.49
C ASP A 154 20.56 34.38 -40.10
N ALA A 155 19.88 33.78 -39.12
CA ALA A 155 19.72 34.36 -37.80
C ALA A 155 21.07 34.52 -37.08
N SER A 156 21.26 35.68 -36.46
CA SER A 156 22.46 35.94 -35.65
C SER A 156 22.56 34.97 -34.46
N PHE A 157 23.78 34.67 -34.03
CA PHE A 157 24.02 33.83 -32.85
C PHE A 157 23.29 34.34 -31.60
N LYS A 158 23.21 35.67 -31.43
CA LYS A 158 22.45 36.30 -30.34
C LYS A 158 20.96 35.91 -30.38
N THR A 159 20.36 35.91 -31.57
CA THR A 159 18.96 35.54 -31.78
C THR A 159 18.71 34.07 -31.47
N VAL A 160 19.64 33.18 -31.83
CA VAL A 160 19.58 31.75 -31.50
C VAL A 160 19.51 31.55 -29.99
N ILE A 161 20.45 32.15 -29.24
CA ILE A 161 20.51 32.02 -27.77
C ILE A 161 19.24 32.59 -27.11
N GLN A 162 18.77 33.75 -27.55
CA GLN A 162 17.52 34.33 -27.05
C GLN A 162 16.33 33.41 -27.30
N ARG A 163 16.24 32.79 -28.49
CA ARG A 163 15.12 31.94 -28.86
C ARG A 163 15.08 30.64 -28.09
N ILE A 164 16.24 30.04 -27.83
CA ILE A 164 16.38 28.86 -26.97
C ILE A 164 15.95 29.21 -25.53
N HIS A 165 16.46 30.31 -24.97
CA HIS A 165 16.19 30.70 -23.57
C HIS A 165 14.72 31.04 -23.31
N GLN A 166 14.06 31.74 -24.24
CA GLN A 166 12.63 32.07 -24.15
C GLN A 166 11.71 30.83 -24.15
N ARG A 167 12.18 29.71 -24.68
CA ARG A 167 11.37 28.50 -24.89
C ARG A 167 11.83 27.32 -24.03
N MET A 168 12.74 27.53 -23.07
CA MET A 168 13.15 26.50 -22.11
C MET A 168 11.99 26.12 -21.17
N PRO A 169 11.79 24.82 -20.87
CA PRO A 169 10.82 24.37 -19.87
C PRO A 169 11.16 24.96 -18.50
N GLY A 170 10.26 25.78 -17.94
CA GLY A 170 10.40 26.40 -16.61
C GLY A 170 10.50 27.92 -16.59
N ASN A 171 10.91 28.56 -17.69
CA ASN A 171 11.05 30.03 -17.77
C ASN A 171 9.87 30.74 -18.44
N GLY A 172 8.88 30.00 -18.93
CA GLY A 172 7.72 30.54 -19.65
C GLY A 172 6.38 30.07 -19.07
N ASP A 173 5.61 31.04 -18.61
CA ASP A 173 4.14 31.04 -18.48
C ASP A 173 3.52 30.72 -17.10
N GLY A 174 3.22 31.81 -16.38
CA GLY A 174 2.34 31.83 -15.20
C GLY A 174 0.91 31.33 -15.45
N ARG A 175 0.52 31.03 -16.71
CA ARG A 175 -0.77 30.37 -17.02
C ARG A 175 -0.76 28.88 -16.67
N ARG A 176 0.40 28.22 -16.54
CA ARG A 176 0.43 26.80 -16.12
C ARG A 176 -0.08 26.62 -14.69
N ARG A 177 0.03 27.60 -13.78
CA ARG A 177 -0.52 27.46 -12.42
C ARG A 177 -2.06 27.38 -12.37
N ARG A 178 -2.79 27.91 -13.37
CA ARG A 178 -4.26 27.95 -13.33
C ARG A 178 -4.95 26.70 -13.87
N ARG A 179 -4.28 25.92 -14.73
CA ARG A 179 -4.89 24.73 -15.38
C ARG A 179 -4.85 23.46 -14.51
N TRP A 180 -4.02 23.44 -13.47
CA TRP A 180 -3.91 22.31 -12.53
C TRP A 180 -4.80 22.49 -11.27
N ALA A 181 -5.48 23.62 -11.13
CA ALA A 181 -6.45 23.87 -10.05
C ALA A 181 -7.89 23.47 -10.43
N SER A 182 -8.19 23.32 -11.72
CA SER A 182 -9.52 22.89 -12.21
C SER A 182 -9.45 21.45 -12.72
N GLY A 183 -9.28 20.51 -11.80
CA GLY A 183 -9.47 19.08 -12.09
C GLY A 183 -10.93 18.80 -12.41
N HIS A 184 -11.29 18.84 -13.69
CA HIS A 184 -12.54 18.24 -14.16
C HIS A 184 -12.40 16.71 -14.11
N TYR A 185 -13.02 16.13 -13.07
CA TYR A 185 -13.45 14.74 -13.07
C TYR A 185 -14.37 14.52 -14.29
N HIS A 186 -13.89 13.78 -15.29
CA HIS A 186 -14.78 13.13 -16.25
C HIS A 186 -15.04 11.71 -15.77
N ARG A 187 -16.25 11.50 -15.26
CA ARG A 187 -16.87 10.17 -15.13
C ARG A 187 -16.97 9.56 -16.54
N ARG A 188 -16.40 8.37 -16.73
CA ARG A 188 -17.05 7.22 -17.37
C ARG A 188 -16.46 5.95 -16.80
#